data_AF-A0A4Q1ZYG8-F1
#
_entry.id   AF-A0A4Q1ZYG8-F1
#
_cell.length_a   1.000
_cell.length_b   1.000
_cell.length_c   1.000
_cell.angle_alpha   90.00
_cell.angle_beta   90.00
_cell.angle_gamma   90.00
#
_symmetry.space_group_name_H-M   'P 1'
#
loop_
_entity.id
_entity.type
_entity.pdbx_description
1 polymer ?
#
loop_
_entity_poly.entity_id
_entity_poly.type
_entity_poly.pdbx_seq_one_letter_code
_entity_poly.pdbx_strand_id
1 'polypeptide(L)'
;MKKTTLADQTAASKAMEHMFSPEERLFEDEYSVKFISAFNRPFISMLQSKRLLHWMADLSEKIAPGVYGGLIARTRYIDDVIDKALGEGMETIVNLGGGYDTRCLRIGRMKEIDYYHVDQAEVIDKFSKNMAKLPMGIPDNVRFVSIDFDKQSLAEVLSNSGYDKRSKTLFIWEAVTQYISEEAVSDTLK
;
A
#
# COMPACT_ATOMS: atom_id res chain seq x y z
N MET A 1 15.60 7.33 9.05
CA MET A 1 14.24 7.84 8.76
C MET A 1 13.24 6.81 9.26
N LYS A 2 12.16 7.19 9.97
CA LYS A 2 11.19 6.22 10.51
C LYS A 2 10.35 5.64 9.35
N LYS A 3 10.11 4.31 9.32
CA LYS A 3 9.35 3.64 8.24
C LYS A 3 7.95 4.22 8.05
N THR A 4 7.30 4.65 9.14
CA THR A 4 5.99 5.30 9.09
C THR A 4 6.00 6.64 8.35
N THR A 5 7.15 7.34 8.27
CA THR A 5 7.28 8.59 7.52
C THR A 5 7.29 8.35 6.01
N LEU A 6 7.96 7.29 5.56
CA LEU A 6 7.98 6.89 4.14
C LEU A 6 6.58 6.43 3.68
N ALA A 7 5.91 5.62 4.50
CA ALA A 7 4.53 5.20 4.24
C ALA A 7 3.59 6.41 4.13
N ASP A 8 3.76 7.42 4.99
CA ASP A 8 2.98 8.65 4.98
C ASP A 8 3.18 9.46 3.69
N GLN A 9 4.42 9.62 3.23
CA GLN A 9 4.74 10.35 1.98
C GLN A 9 4.21 9.62 0.74
N THR A 10 4.29 8.29 0.74
CA THR A 10 3.76 7.46 -0.34
C THR A 10 2.24 7.59 -0.42
N ALA A 11 1.55 7.50 0.71
CA ALA A 11 0.10 7.70 0.79
C ALA A 11 -0.30 9.14 0.40
N ALA A 12 0.49 10.15 0.75
CA ALA A 12 0.24 11.53 0.32
C ALA A 12 0.36 11.70 -1.20
N SER A 13 1.32 11.02 -1.85
CA SER A 13 1.47 11.03 -3.31
C SER A 13 0.29 10.35 -4.01
N LYS A 14 -0.17 9.21 -3.49
CA LYS A 14 -1.38 8.52 -3.98
C LYS A 14 -2.65 9.36 -3.76
N ALA A 15 -2.76 10.05 -2.62
CA ALA A 15 -3.86 10.97 -2.35
C ALA A 15 -3.85 12.17 -3.31
N MET A 16 -2.67 12.70 -3.65
CA MET A 16 -2.53 13.75 -4.67
C MET A 16 -2.95 13.26 -6.06
N GLU A 17 -2.56 12.05 -6.44
CA GLU A 17 -2.98 11.42 -7.70
C GLU A 17 -4.51 11.31 -7.80
N HIS A 18 -5.18 10.89 -6.73
CA HIS A 18 -6.63 10.76 -6.71
C HIS A 18 -7.38 12.09 -6.93
N MET A 19 -6.72 13.24 -6.69
CA MET A 19 -7.28 14.58 -6.91
C MET A 19 -7.32 15.00 -8.39
N PHE A 20 -6.55 14.34 -9.26
CA PHE A 20 -6.66 14.56 -10.70
C PHE A 20 -8.03 14.11 -11.22
N SER A 21 -8.44 14.64 -12.37
CA SER A 21 -9.69 14.23 -12.98
C SER A 21 -9.66 12.74 -13.39
N PRO A 22 -10.81 12.05 -13.48
CA PRO A 22 -10.84 10.65 -13.88
C PRO A 22 -10.14 10.34 -15.21
N GLU A 23 -10.07 11.32 -16.11
CA GLU A 23 -9.40 11.21 -17.41
C GLU A 23 -7.87 11.33 -17.31
N GLU A 24 -7.35 11.94 -16.24
CA GLU A 24 -5.92 12.21 -16.03
C GLU A 24 -5.28 11.24 -15.04
N ARG A 25 -6.02 10.84 -14.00
CA ARG A 25 -5.49 9.95 -12.94
C ARG A 25 -5.31 8.52 -13.44
N LEU A 26 -4.26 7.86 -12.99
CA LEU A 26 -3.98 6.47 -13.39
C LEU A 26 -4.75 5.43 -12.57
N PHE A 27 -5.12 5.74 -11.34
CA PHE A 27 -5.89 4.85 -10.47
C PHE A 27 -6.74 5.65 -9.47
N GLU A 28 -7.69 4.96 -8.85
CA GLU A 28 -8.52 5.50 -7.78
C GLU A 28 -8.00 5.05 -6.41
N ASP A 29 -7.82 5.99 -5.48
CA ASP A 29 -7.45 5.74 -4.09
C ASP A 29 -8.07 6.80 -3.16
N GLU A 30 -9.36 6.61 -2.88
CA GLU A 30 -10.15 7.49 -2.02
C GLU A 30 -9.73 7.41 -0.53
N TYR A 31 -8.99 6.36 -0.16
CA TYR A 31 -8.66 6.06 1.23
C TYR A 31 -7.34 6.66 1.66
N SER A 32 -6.32 6.74 0.80
CA SER A 32 -4.96 7.15 1.17
C SER A 32 -4.92 8.48 1.97
N VAL A 33 -5.77 9.45 1.62
CA VAL A 33 -5.89 10.74 2.34
C VAL A 33 -6.36 10.59 3.80
N LYS A 34 -7.01 9.48 4.17
CA LYS A 34 -7.44 9.18 5.54
C LYS A 34 -6.31 8.60 6.40
N PHE A 35 -5.27 8.03 5.76
CA PHE A 35 -4.15 7.37 6.45
C PHE A 35 -2.94 8.29 6.63
N ILE A 36 -2.87 9.41 5.89
CA ILE A 36 -1.82 10.41 6.09
C ILE A 36 -1.95 11.15 7.43
N SER A 37 -0.79 11.52 7.97
CA SER A 37 -0.62 12.30 9.19
C SER A 37 -1.33 13.64 9.11
N ALA A 38 -1.76 14.16 10.27
CA ALA A 38 -2.42 15.47 10.35
C ALA A 38 -1.57 16.61 9.79
N PHE A 39 -0.24 16.45 9.73
CA PHE A 39 0.68 17.40 9.13
C PHE A 39 0.52 17.50 7.60
N ASN A 40 0.24 16.39 6.92
CA ASN A 40 0.09 16.35 5.45
C ASN A 40 -1.34 16.63 4.97
N ARG A 41 -2.33 16.64 5.86
CA ARG A 41 -3.74 16.89 5.50
C ARG A 41 -4.01 18.31 4.97
N PRO A 42 -3.50 19.40 5.59
CA PRO A 42 -3.68 20.75 5.08
C PRO A 42 -3.12 20.91 3.67
N PHE A 43 -1.97 20.28 3.40
CA PHE A 43 -1.34 20.28 2.08
C PHE A 43 -2.27 19.71 1.01
N ILE A 44 -2.83 18.51 1.20
CA ILE A 44 -3.78 17.91 0.25
C ILE A 44 -5.05 18.77 0.09
N SER A 45 -5.57 19.33 1.19
CA SER A 45 -6.77 20.18 1.11
C SER A 45 -6.56 21.48 0.31
N MET A 46 -5.32 21.97 0.24
CA MET A 46 -4.97 23.16 -0.56
C MET A 46 -4.93 22.84 -2.06
N LEU A 47 -4.68 21.58 -2.45
CA LEU A 47 -4.57 21.13 -3.85
C LEU A 47 -5.92 20.95 -4.57
N GLN A 48 -7.02 21.50 -4.04
CA GLN A 48 -8.32 21.48 -4.71
C GLN A 48 -8.35 22.28 -6.02
N SER A 49 -7.41 23.21 -6.22
CA SER A 49 -7.26 23.93 -7.49
C SER A 49 -6.49 23.09 -8.49
N LYS A 50 -7.11 22.77 -9.65
CA LYS A 50 -6.45 22.04 -10.76
C LYS A 50 -5.11 22.66 -11.16
N ARG A 51 -5.02 24.00 -11.19
CA ARG A 51 -3.77 24.70 -11.56
C ARG A 51 -2.66 24.45 -10.55
N LEU A 52 -3.00 24.48 -9.26
CA LEU A 52 -2.04 24.26 -8.19
C LEU A 52 -1.59 22.80 -8.17
N LEU A 53 -2.51 21.85 -8.37
CA LEU A 53 -2.21 20.43 -8.47
C LEU A 53 -1.20 20.13 -9.59
N HIS A 54 -1.45 20.63 -10.80
CA HIS A 54 -0.51 20.48 -11.93
C HIS A 54 0.84 21.14 -11.65
N TRP A 55 0.84 22.36 -11.12
CA TRP A 55 2.08 23.04 -10.77
C TRP A 55 2.91 22.27 -9.73
N MET A 56 2.24 21.66 -8.75
CA MET A 56 2.88 20.81 -7.74
C MET A 56 3.48 19.54 -8.37
N ALA A 57 2.75 18.87 -9.27
CA ALA A 57 3.25 17.71 -9.98
C ALA A 57 4.49 18.07 -10.82
N ASP A 58 4.43 19.17 -11.59
CA ASP A 58 5.55 19.68 -12.38
C ASP A 58 6.76 20.05 -11.51
N LEU A 59 6.52 20.64 -10.33
CA LEU A 59 7.57 20.98 -9.39
C LEU A 59 8.21 19.72 -8.81
N SER A 60 7.41 18.71 -8.48
CA SER A 60 7.91 17.43 -7.97
C SER A 60 8.83 16.75 -9.00
N GLU A 61 8.45 16.79 -10.27
CA GLU A 61 9.24 16.23 -11.37
C GLU A 61 10.54 17.03 -11.60
N LYS A 62 10.55 18.34 -11.37
CA LYS A 62 11.79 19.15 -11.46
C LYS A 62 12.76 18.91 -10.31
N ILE A 63 12.24 18.70 -9.09
CA ILE A 63 13.07 18.52 -7.89
C ILE A 63 13.63 17.10 -7.83
N ALA A 64 12.82 16.11 -8.15
CA ALA A 64 13.18 14.70 -8.09
C ALA A 64 12.61 13.95 -9.32
N PRO A 65 13.25 14.11 -10.49
CA PRO A 65 12.76 13.54 -11.75
C PRO A 65 12.45 12.05 -11.64
N GLY A 66 11.28 11.66 -12.11
CA GLY A 66 10.81 10.27 -12.16
C GLY A 66 10.37 9.66 -10.82
N VAL A 67 10.57 10.32 -9.68
CA VAL A 67 10.16 9.76 -8.38
C VAL A 67 8.64 9.70 -8.25
N TYR A 68 7.94 10.81 -8.53
CA TYR A 68 6.48 10.85 -8.49
C TYR A 68 5.89 9.92 -9.56
N GLY A 69 6.29 10.10 -10.83
CA GLY A 69 5.79 9.30 -11.94
C GLY A 69 6.03 7.79 -11.74
N GLY A 70 7.22 7.41 -11.25
CA GLY A 70 7.54 6.01 -10.95
C GLY A 70 6.68 5.42 -9.84
N LEU A 71 6.37 6.19 -8.79
CA LEU A 71 5.48 5.77 -7.71
C LEU A 71 4.04 5.54 -8.21
N ILE A 72 3.52 6.47 -9.00
CA ILE A 72 2.16 6.36 -9.57
C ILE A 72 2.08 5.20 -10.57
N ALA A 73 3.03 5.12 -11.51
CA ALA A 73 3.08 4.05 -12.50
C ALA A 73 3.22 2.66 -11.85
N ARG A 74 4.06 2.53 -10.82
CA ARG A 74 4.20 1.30 -10.05
C ARG A 74 2.90 0.93 -9.34
N THR A 75 2.22 1.91 -8.76
CA THR A 75 0.94 1.67 -8.08
C THR A 75 -0.09 1.13 -9.06
N ARG A 76 -0.24 1.78 -10.23
CA ARG A 76 -1.11 1.33 -11.32
C ARG A 76 -0.76 -0.07 -11.82
N TYR A 77 0.51 -0.33 -12.08
CA TYR A 77 0.96 -1.63 -12.58
C TYR A 77 0.58 -2.77 -11.63
N ILE A 78 0.79 -2.58 -10.32
CA ILE A 78 0.44 -3.59 -9.32
C ILE A 78 -1.09 -3.78 -9.26
N ASP A 79 -1.89 -2.71 -9.41
CA ASP A 79 -3.35 -2.82 -9.48
C ASP A 79 -3.80 -3.66 -10.68
N ASP A 80 -3.21 -3.43 -11.85
CA ASP A 80 -3.49 -4.24 -13.05
C ASP A 80 -3.14 -5.72 -12.85
N VAL A 81 -2.02 -6.01 -12.17
CA VAL A 81 -1.63 -7.38 -11.82
C VAL A 81 -2.62 -8.03 -10.85
N ILE A 82 -3.09 -7.28 -9.85
CA ILE A 82 -4.11 -7.75 -8.91
C ILE A 82 -5.43 -8.05 -9.62
N ASP A 83 -5.93 -7.13 -10.43
CA ASP A 83 -7.20 -7.30 -11.14
C ASP A 83 -7.15 -8.52 -12.08
N LYS A 84 -6.03 -8.71 -12.79
CA LYS A 84 -5.81 -9.90 -13.60
C LYS A 84 -5.79 -11.17 -12.75
N ALA A 85 -5.04 -11.18 -11.65
CA ALA A 85 -4.93 -12.33 -10.76
C ALA A 85 -6.30 -12.72 -10.18
N LEU A 86 -7.09 -11.74 -9.73
CA LEU A 86 -8.46 -11.95 -9.27
C LEU A 86 -9.35 -12.51 -10.40
N GLY A 87 -9.18 -12.02 -11.64
CA GLY A 87 -9.81 -12.59 -12.84
C GLY A 87 -9.48 -14.07 -13.08
N GLU A 88 -8.29 -14.51 -12.69
CA GLU A 88 -7.79 -15.87 -12.84
C GLU A 88 -8.03 -16.76 -11.60
N GLY A 89 -8.88 -16.32 -10.68
CA GLY A 89 -9.27 -17.09 -9.49
C GLY A 89 -8.21 -17.13 -8.40
N MET A 90 -7.47 -16.04 -8.20
CA MET A 90 -6.65 -15.86 -7.01
C MET A 90 -7.52 -15.90 -5.74
N GLU A 91 -7.03 -16.54 -4.68
CA GLU A 91 -7.78 -16.79 -3.44
C GLU A 91 -7.19 -16.04 -2.24
N THR A 92 -5.92 -15.65 -2.33
CA THR A 92 -5.22 -14.93 -1.27
C THR A 92 -4.28 -13.87 -1.85
N ILE A 93 -4.19 -12.73 -1.18
CA ILE A 93 -3.10 -11.75 -1.38
C ILE A 93 -2.30 -11.63 -0.09
N VAL A 94 -0.97 -11.65 -0.23
CA VAL A 94 -0.04 -11.31 0.84
C VAL A 94 0.73 -10.06 0.44
N ASN A 95 0.46 -8.94 1.12
CA ASN A 95 1.12 -7.65 0.88
C ASN A 95 2.23 -7.44 1.91
N LEU A 96 3.47 -7.64 1.46
CA LEU A 96 4.70 -7.56 2.23
C LEU A 96 5.21 -6.12 2.30
N GLY A 97 5.38 -5.61 3.53
CA GLY A 97 5.71 -4.21 3.79
C GLY A 97 4.63 -3.26 3.27
N GLY A 98 3.37 -3.62 3.49
CA GLY A 98 2.21 -2.94 2.92
C GLY A 98 2.08 -1.46 3.33
N GLY A 99 2.77 -0.99 4.36
CA GLY A 99 2.78 0.42 4.73
C GLY A 99 1.38 0.97 4.96
N TYR A 100 1.03 2.03 4.24
CA TYR A 100 -0.31 2.61 4.22
C TYR A 100 -1.07 2.29 2.92
N ASP A 101 -0.82 1.12 2.34
CA ASP A 101 -1.52 0.63 1.17
C ASP A 101 -2.98 0.30 1.47
N THR A 102 -3.87 0.91 0.69
CA THR A 102 -5.33 0.85 0.82
C THR A 102 -5.98 -0.07 -0.21
N ARG A 103 -5.22 -0.87 -0.97
CA ARG A 103 -5.76 -1.81 -1.98
C ARG A 103 -6.86 -2.72 -1.45
N CYS A 104 -6.74 -3.19 -0.21
CA CYS A 104 -7.77 -3.99 0.44
C CYS A 104 -9.10 -3.28 0.70
N LEU A 105 -9.11 -1.94 0.64
CA LEU A 105 -10.31 -1.11 0.78
C LEU A 105 -10.90 -0.71 -0.58
N ARG A 106 -10.05 -0.42 -1.57
CA ARG A 106 -10.47 0.20 -2.85
C ARG A 106 -10.69 -0.77 -4.01
N ILE A 107 -10.07 -1.96 -3.98
CA ILE A 107 -10.26 -2.96 -5.04
C ILE A 107 -11.47 -3.83 -4.65
N GLY A 108 -12.59 -3.65 -5.34
CA GLY A 108 -13.89 -4.19 -4.92
C GLY A 108 -13.96 -5.70 -4.77
N ARG A 109 -13.19 -6.45 -5.58
CA ARG A 109 -13.11 -7.93 -5.52
C ARG A 109 -12.24 -8.44 -4.37
N MET A 110 -11.50 -7.56 -3.68
CA MET A 110 -10.63 -7.97 -2.57
C MET A 110 -11.41 -8.55 -1.39
N LYS A 111 -12.67 -8.11 -1.20
CA LYS A 111 -13.54 -8.60 -0.12
C LYS A 111 -13.90 -10.09 -0.22
N GLU A 112 -13.64 -10.71 -1.37
CA GLU A 112 -13.99 -12.12 -1.66
C GLU A 112 -12.87 -13.09 -1.32
N ILE A 113 -11.66 -12.58 -0.98
CA ILE A 113 -10.44 -13.36 -0.83
C ILE A 113 -9.72 -13.01 0.47
N ASP A 114 -8.85 -13.88 0.98
CA ASP A 114 -8.04 -13.55 2.16
C ASP A 114 -6.98 -12.49 1.80
N TYR A 115 -6.80 -11.49 2.66
CA TYR A 115 -5.80 -10.44 2.49
C TYR A 115 -4.91 -10.33 3.72
N TYR A 116 -3.64 -10.68 3.58
CA TYR A 116 -2.64 -10.54 4.63
C TYR A 116 -1.87 -9.23 4.45
N HIS A 117 -2.08 -8.30 5.37
CA HIS A 117 -1.29 -7.08 5.46
C HIS A 117 -0.10 -7.33 6.40
N VAL A 118 1.09 -7.49 5.82
CA VAL A 118 2.30 -7.89 6.52
C VAL A 118 3.24 -6.68 6.64
N ASP A 119 3.56 -6.24 7.85
CA ASP A 119 4.49 -5.13 8.09
C ASP A 119 5.01 -5.17 9.54
N GLN A 120 5.83 -4.21 9.95
CA GLN A 120 6.24 -4.03 11.33
C GLN A 120 5.05 -3.63 12.22
N ALA A 121 5.05 -4.10 13.47
CA ALA A 121 4.01 -3.83 14.45
C ALA A 121 3.63 -2.34 14.57
N GLU A 122 4.59 -1.42 14.53
CA GLU A 122 4.32 0.02 14.61
C GLU A 122 3.50 0.54 13.42
N VAL A 123 3.78 0.03 12.22
CA VAL A 123 3.07 0.43 10.99
C VAL A 123 1.66 -0.13 11.02
N ILE A 124 1.51 -1.42 11.37
CA ILE A 124 0.21 -2.08 11.52
C ILE A 124 -0.66 -1.39 12.56
N ASP A 125 -0.12 -1.04 13.72
CA ASP A 125 -0.87 -0.37 14.78
C ASP A 125 -1.45 0.97 14.29
N LYS A 126 -0.65 1.76 13.58
CA LYS A 126 -1.10 3.03 12.98
C LYS A 126 -2.13 2.83 11.88
N PHE A 127 -1.87 1.89 10.96
CA PHE A 127 -2.75 1.61 9.83
C PHE A 127 -4.11 1.06 10.30
N SER A 128 -4.12 0.00 11.12
CA SER A 128 -5.34 -0.60 11.65
C SER A 128 -6.18 0.38 12.48
N LYS A 129 -5.55 1.23 13.31
CA LYS A 129 -6.25 2.30 14.05
C LYS A 129 -6.93 3.32 13.13
N ASN A 130 -6.32 3.64 11.98
CA ASN A 130 -6.93 4.56 11.02
C ASN A 130 -8.03 3.87 10.20
N MET A 131 -7.82 2.60 9.83
CA MET A 131 -8.83 1.79 9.14
C MET A 131 -10.09 1.58 9.99
N ALA A 132 -9.93 1.32 11.29
CA ALA A 132 -11.05 1.15 12.23
C ALA A 132 -11.93 2.41 12.39
N LYS A 133 -11.44 3.60 11.99
CA LYS A 133 -12.21 4.85 12.01
C LYS A 133 -13.04 5.04 10.74
N LEU A 134 -12.84 4.21 9.71
CA LEU A 134 -13.65 4.26 8.50
C LEU A 134 -15.06 3.75 8.79
N PRO A 135 -16.11 4.26 8.11
CA PRO A 135 -17.49 3.82 8.35
C PRO A 135 -17.70 2.30 8.19
N MET A 136 -16.92 1.67 7.31
CA MET A 136 -16.97 0.23 7.05
C MET A 136 -16.17 -0.62 8.05
N GLY A 137 -15.36 0.00 8.92
CA GLY A 137 -14.44 -0.71 9.81
C GLY A 137 -13.33 -1.46 9.08
N ILE A 138 -12.76 -2.45 9.76
CA ILE A 138 -11.76 -3.37 9.19
C ILE A 138 -12.52 -4.53 8.54
N PRO A 139 -12.31 -4.84 7.24
CA PRO A 139 -12.95 -5.99 6.60
C PRO A 139 -12.56 -7.32 7.25
N ASP A 140 -13.51 -8.25 7.39
CA ASP A 140 -13.31 -9.54 8.08
C ASP A 140 -12.25 -10.45 7.41
N ASN A 141 -12.03 -10.25 6.11
CA ASN A 141 -11.06 -10.99 5.30
C ASN A 141 -9.63 -10.41 5.39
N VAL A 142 -9.43 -9.29 6.09
CA VAL A 142 -8.12 -8.65 6.26
C VAL A 142 -7.45 -9.15 7.55
N ARG A 143 -6.25 -9.72 7.42
CA ARG A 143 -5.41 -10.18 8.54
C ARG A 143 -4.16 -9.31 8.64
N PHE A 144 -3.95 -8.71 9.79
CA PHE A 144 -2.72 -7.98 10.09
C PHE A 144 -1.67 -8.91 10.69
N VAL A 145 -0.49 -8.97 10.08
CA VAL A 145 0.58 -9.89 10.46
C VAL A 145 1.87 -9.12 10.69
N SER A 146 2.33 -9.07 11.94
CA SER A 146 3.56 -8.37 12.28
C SER A 146 4.81 -9.19 11.90
N ILE A 147 5.76 -8.56 11.23
CA ILE A 147 7.07 -9.16 10.92
C ILE A 147 8.21 -8.13 11.03
N ASP A 148 9.36 -8.60 11.50
CA ASP A 148 10.67 -8.00 11.26
C ASP A 148 11.45 -8.89 10.29
N PHE A 149 11.53 -8.50 9.00
CA PHE A 149 12.13 -9.31 7.93
C PHE A 149 13.60 -9.68 8.22
N ASP A 150 14.34 -8.84 8.96
CA ASP A 150 15.74 -9.11 9.29
C ASP A 150 15.91 -10.11 10.45
N LYS A 151 14.81 -10.53 11.09
CA LYS A 151 14.86 -11.39 12.29
C LYS A 151 13.94 -12.59 12.26
N GLN A 152 12.99 -12.63 11.34
CA GLN A 152 11.90 -13.60 11.35
C GLN A 152 11.67 -14.18 9.96
N SER A 153 11.38 -15.48 9.92
CA SER A 153 10.97 -16.15 8.68
C SER A 153 9.55 -15.76 8.28
N LEU A 154 9.37 -15.30 7.05
CA LEU A 154 8.04 -15.02 6.50
C LEU A 154 7.14 -16.28 6.52
N ALA A 155 7.71 -17.44 6.18
CA ALA A 155 6.96 -18.69 6.11
C ALA A 155 6.41 -19.12 7.48
N GLU A 156 7.20 -18.98 8.54
CA GLU A 156 6.77 -19.28 9.91
C GLU A 156 5.71 -18.27 10.39
N VAL A 157 5.95 -16.99 10.16
CA VAL A 157 5.03 -15.90 10.56
C VAL A 157 3.66 -16.05 9.88
N LEU A 158 3.62 -16.32 8.57
CA LEU A 158 2.36 -16.56 7.86
C LEU A 158 1.67 -17.84 8.34
N SER A 159 2.40 -18.94 8.53
CA SER A 159 1.84 -20.21 9.02
C SER A 159 1.18 -20.03 10.39
N ASN A 160 1.82 -19.29 11.30
CA ASN A 160 1.28 -18.99 12.62
C ASN A 160 0.07 -18.03 12.59
N SER A 161 -0.11 -17.31 11.48
CA SER A 161 -1.21 -16.38 11.26
C SER A 161 -2.41 -17.00 10.53
N GLY A 162 -2.38 -18.32 10.30
CA GLY A 162 -3.49 -19.06 9.67
C GLY A 162 -3.45 -19.10 8.13
N TYR A 163 -2.33 -18.72 7.51
CA TYR A 163 -2.16 -18.82 6.05
C TYR A 163 -2.19 -20.28 5.57
N ASP A 164 -3.10 -20.61 4.65
CA ASP A 164 -3.11 -21.91 3.97
C ASP A 164 -2.13 -21.89 2.79
N LYS A 165 -1.02 -22.62 2.93
CA LYS A 165 0.01 -22.75 1.90
C LYS A 165 -0.50 -23.38 0.58
N ARG A 166 -1.67 -24.00 0.59
CA ARG A 166 -2.31 -24.57 -0.62
C ARG A 166 -3.15 -23.54 -1.38
N SER A 167 -3.44 -22.38 -0.77
CA SER A 167 -4.22 -21.33 -1.42
C SER A 167 -3.45 -20.72 -2.57
N LYS A 168 -4.14 -20.48 -3.69
CA LYS A 168 -3.56 -19.75 -4.83
C LYS A 168 -3.33 -18.30 -4.38
N THR A 169 -2.05 -17.93 -4.23
CA THR A 169 -1.64 -16.70 -3.56
C THR A 169 -0.81 -15.78 -4.45
N LEU A 170 -1.14 -14.48 -4.44
CA LEU A 170 -0.33 -13.42 -5.02
C LEU A 170 0.45 -12.70 -3.91
N PHE A 171 1.78 -12.72 -4.00
CA PHE A 171 2.64 -11.93 -3.14
C PHE A 171 2.94 -10.58 -3.78
N ILE A 172 2.70 -9.51 -3.03
CA ILE A 172 3.08 -8.14 -3.40
C ILE A 172 4.22 -7.75 -2.47
N TRP A 173 5.34 -7.28 -3.05
CA TRP A 173 6.49 -6.82 -2.29
C TRP A 173 6.95 -5.45 -2.81
N GLU A 174 6.10 -4.46 -2.62
CA GLU A 174 6.28 -3.13 -3.20
C GLU A 174 7.28 -2.29 -2.38
N ALA A 175 8.43 -1.96 -2.96
CA ALA A 175 9.37 -0.98 -2.41
C ALA A 175 9.88 -1.32 -0.99
N VAL A 176 10.16 -2.59 -0.71
CA VAL A 176 10.67 -3.05 0.59
C VAL A 176 12.14 -3.46 0.55
N THR A 177 12.56 -4.14 -0.52
CA THR A 177 13.87 -4.81 -0.60
C THR A 177 15.05 -3.87 -0.40
N GLN A 178 14.91 -2.59 -0.73
CA GLN A 178 15.93 -1.56 -0.49
C GLN A 178 16.09 -1.12 0.97
N TYR A 179 15.28 -1.65 1.90
CA TYR A 179 15.27 -1.28 3.32
C TYR A 179 15.57 -2.43 4.29
N ILE A 180 15.90 -3.61 3.76
CA ILE A 180 16.22 -4.81 4.53
C ILE A 180 17.55 -5.39 4.03
N SER A 181 18.16 -6.28 4.80
CA SER A 181 19.41 -6.94 4.40
C SER A 181 19.23 -7.85 3.18
N GLU A 182 20.30 -8.07 2.42
CA GLU A 182 20.31 -9.04 1.32
C GLU A 182 19.97 -10.46 1.81
N GLU A 183 20.44 -10.82 3.01
CA GLU A 183 20.09 -12.08 3.68
C GLU A 183 18.58 -12.17 3.92
N ALA A 184 17.96 -11.12 4.47
CA ALA A 184 16.51 -11.07 4.64
C ALA A 184 15.75 -11.17 3.31
N VAL A 185 16.28 -10.59 2.22
CA VAL A 185 15.69 -10.74 0.88
C VAL A 185 15.72 -12.19 0.45
N SER A 186 16.88 -12.83 0.54
CA SER A 186 17.09 -14.23 0.17
C SER A 186 16.21 -15.16 1.00
N ASP A 187 16.16 -14.97 2.31
CA ASP A 187 15.35 -15.77 3.23
C ASP A 187 13.85 -15.62 2.99
N THR A 188 13.38 -14.44 2.59
CA THR A 188 11.96 -14.21 2.27
C THR A 188 11.53 -14.92 0.97
N LEU A 189 12.46 -15.16 0.04
CA LEU A 189 12.19 -15.79 -1.26
C LEU A 189 12.30 -17.34 -1.25
N LYS A 190 12.71 -17.94 -0.13
CA LYS A 190 12.81 -19.40 0.04
C LYS A 190 11.44 -20.03 0.25
#